data_AF-A0A1M5DMX9-F1
#
_entry.id   AF-A0A1M5DMX9-F1
#
_cell.length_a   1.000
_cell.length_b   1.000
_cell.length_c   1.000
_cell.angle_alpha   90.00
_cell.angle_beta   90.00
_cell.angle_gamma   90.00
#
_symmetry.space_group_name_H-M   'P 1'
#
loop_
_entity.id
_entity.type
_entity.pdbx_description
1 polymer ?
#
loop_
_entity_poly.entity_id
_entity_poly.type
_entity_poly.pdbx_seq_one_letter_code
_entity_poly.pdbx_strand_id
1 'polypeptide(L)' 'MDLLQEILVFITFALALGYLFTKFIWKPAFLKKKSEKTKSCGVSGCGCD' A
#
# COMPACT_ATOMS: atom_id res chain seq x y z
N MET A 1 35.90 -6.17 -2.64
CA MET A 1 34.87 -5.42 -3.39
C MET A 1 33.54 -6.17 -3.26
N ASP A 2 33.18 -6.54 -2.03
CA ASP A 2 32.17 -7.59 -1.79
C ASP A 2 31.08 -7.08 -0.84
N LEU A 3 31.48 -6.30 0.17
CA LEU A 3 30.58 -5.66 1.14
C LEU A 3 29.46 -4.83 0.49
N LEU A 4 29.79 -4.07 -0.56
CA LEU A 4 28.82 -3.17 -1.19
C LEU A 4 27.76 -3.95 -1.98
N GLN A 5 28.13 -5.07 -2.60
CA GLN A 5 27.21 -5.94 -3.32
C GLN A 5 26.33 -6.74 -2.35
N GLU A 6 26.90 -7.22 -1.24
CA GLU A 6 26.18 -7.93 -0.20
C GLU A 6 25.09 -7.04 0.44
N ILE A 7 25.41 -5.79 0.77
CA ILE A 7 24.44 -4.81 1.29
C ILE A 7 23.31 -4.57 0.29
N LEU A 8 23.62 -4.48 -1.01
CA LEU A 8 22.61 -4.27 -2.04
C LEU A 8 21.65 -5.48 -2.17
N VAL A 9 22.17 -6.69 -2.05
CA VAL A 9 21.37 -7.93 -2.02
C VAL A 9 20.45 -7.96 -0.80
N PHE A 10 20.94 -7.60 0.39
CA PHE A 10 20.11 -7.56 1.58
C PHE A 10 19.02 -6.49 1.53
N ILE A 11 19.32 -5.30 0.99
CA ILE A 11 18.33 -4.22 0.84
C ILE A 11 17.25 -4.63 -0.17
N THR A 12 17.64 -5.16 -1.32
CA THR A 12 16.68 -5.62 -2.33
C THR A 12 15.79 -6.76 -1.81
N PHE A 13 16.38 -7.70 -1.07
CA PHE A 13 15.63 -8.77 -0.41
C PHE A 13 14.65 -8.23 0.64
N ALA A 14 15.07 -7.30 1.49
CA ALA A 14 14.21 -6.67 2.49
C ALA A 14 13.06 -5.88 1.86
N LEU A 15 13.31 -5.16 0.75
CA LEU A 15 12.27 -4.46 0.00
C LEU A 15 11.26 -5.43 -0.63
N ALA A 16 11.72 -6.54 -1.21
CA ALA A 16 10.84 -7.56 -1.78
C ALA A 16 9.94 -8.20 -0.70
N LEU A 17 10.51 -8.57 0.45
CA LEU A 17 9.75 -9.08 1.59
C LEU A 17 8.77 -8.03 2.13
N GLY A 18 9.20 -6.77 2.27
CA GLY A 18 8.36 -5.66 2.70
C GLY A 18 7.18 -5.42 1.76
N TYR A 19 7.40 -5.48 0.44
CA TYR A 19 6.33 -5.39 -0.56
C TYR A 19 5.35 -6.56 -0.46
N LEU A 20 5.84 -7.79 -0.36
CA LEU A 20 4.96 -8.96 -0.22
C LEU A 20 4.16 -8.91 1.10
N PHE A 21 4.82 -8.54 2.19
CA PHE A 21 4.18 -8.41 3.50
C PHE A 21 3.09 -7.33 3.47
N THR A 22 3.37 -6.16 2.91
CA THR A 22 2.37 -5.07 2.79
C THR A 22 1.25 -5.39 1.81
N LYS A 23 1.52 -6.22 0.80
CA LYS A 23 0.50 -6.64 -0.18
C LYS A 23 -0.48 -7.67 0.37
N PHE A 24 0.03 -8.66 1.13
CA PHE A 24 -0.76 -9.83 1.53
C PHE A 24 -1.15 -9.86 3.01
N ILE A 25 -0.31 -9.35 3.90
CA ILE A 25 -0.52 -9.48 5.35
C ILE A 25 -1.01 -8.17 5.95
N TRP A 26 -0.38 -7.06 5.61
CA TRP A 26 -0.70 -5.76 6.19
C TRP A 26 -0.92 -4.73 5.10
N LYS A 27 -2.18 -4.51 4.66
CA LYS A 27 -2.52 -3.38 3.79
C LYS A 27 -2.44 -2.10 4.62
N PRO A 28 -1.31 -1.37 4.59
CA PRO A 28 -1.14 -0.31 5.56
C PRO A 28 -2.09 0.83 5.20
N ALA A 29 -2.64 1.50 6.21
CA ALA A 29 -3.68 2.51 6.02
C ALA A 29 -3.25 3.67 5.10
N PHE A 30 -1.93 3.90 4.93
CA PHE A 30 -1.38 4.91 4.02
C PHE A 30 -1.41 4.49 2.53
N LEU A 31 -1.46 3.19 2.21
CA LEU A 31 -1.65 2.67 0.84
C LEU A 31 -3.12 2.50 0.46
N LYS A 32 -4.06 2.66 1.42
CA LYS A 32 -5.45 2.90 1.06
C LYS A 32 -5.47 4.26 0.36
N LYS A 33 -5.51 4.27 -0.98
CA LYS A 33 -6.02 5.42 -1.72
C LYS A 33 -7.25 5.86 -0.94
N LYS A 34 -7.22 7.08 -0.39
CA LYS A 34 -8.39 7.74 0.15
C LYS A 34 -9.46 7.45 -0.90
N SER A 35 -10.44 6.62 -0.57
CA SER A 35 -11.56 6.47 -1.48
C SER A 35 -12.00 7.91 -1.65
N GLU A 36 -11.83 8.47 -2.85
CA GLU A 36 -12.71 9.53 -3.25
C GLU A 36 -14.07 9.00 -2.82
N LYS A 37 -14.75 9.78 -1.98
CA LYS A 37 -16.18 9.57 -1.77
C LYS A 37 -16.79 9.77 -3.15
N THR A 38 -16.65 8.77 -4.03
CA THR A 38 -17.28 8.70 -5.32
C THR A 38 -18.70 8.43 -4.95
N LYS A 39 -19.42 9.54 -4.80
CA LYS A 39 -20.84 9.68 -4.57
C LYS A 39 -21.55 8.55 -5.31
N SER A 40 -21.80 7.45 -4.61
CA SER A 40 -22.53 6.31 -5.14
C SER A 40 -23.95 6.53 -4.69
N CYS A 41 -24.87 6.79 -5.63
CA CYS A 41 -26.28 6.93 -5.31
C CYS A 41 -26.78 5.64 -4.63
N GLY A 42 -27.37 5.79 -3.44
CA GLY A 42 -27.77 4.67 -2.58
C GLY A 42 -27.31 4.78 -1.13
N VAL A 43 -26.48 5.77 -0.78
CA VAL A 43 -26.27 6.17 0.63
C VAL A 43 -27.28 7.24 1.03
N SER A 44 -28.09 6.95 2.04
CA SER A 44 -29.04 7.90 2.63
C SER A 44 -28.31 9.17 3.08
N GLY A 45 -28.77 10.33 2.60
CA GLY A 45 -28.08 11.62 2.74
C GLY A 45 -27.50 12.18 1.43
N CYS A 46 -27.82 11.57 0.28
CA CYS A 46 -27.60 12.20 -1.01
C CYS A 46 -28.61 13.35 -1.14
N GLY A 47 -28.12 14.60 -1.05
CA GLY A 47 -28.92 15.83 -1.15
C GLY A 47 -29.55 16.05 -2.52
N CYS A 48 -30.47 15.15 -2.88
CA CYS A 48 -31.66 15.53 -3.64
C CYS A 48 -32.60 16.15 -2.60
N ASP A 49 -33.09 17.36 -2.93
CA ASP A 49 -33.82 18.28 -2.05
C ASP A 49 -34.75 17.64 -1.00
#